data_AF-A0A4Z2IJZ9-F1
#
_entry.id   AF-A0A4Z2IJZ9-F1
#
_cell.length_a   1.000
_cell.length_b   1.000
_cell.length_c   1.000
_cell.angle_alpha   90.00
_cell.angle_beta   90.00
_cell.angle_gamma   90.00
#
_symmetry.space_group_name_H-M   'P 1'
#
loop_
_entity.id
_entity.type
_entity.pdbx_description
1 polymer ?
#
loop_
_entity_poly.entity_id
_entity_poly.type
_entity_poly.pdbx_seq_one_letter_code
_entity_poly.pdbx_strand_id
1 'polypeptide(L)'
;MQLLSSGAGEKDRKKSALTSVMALMRLMGPKHISSVRVKMMTTLRTGLRYREDFPLLCCQTWECFVRSVEPTHLGPLLSHVIVALLPLIPLLPKETAAIIRFLILDNREEVNDYLHEIYFLPDHPELKDIHTVLQNYKKLTASSSDLAAALQLSMRAVQHENVDVRIHALTSLRDVMHSKQEWLLRQVCASEAVEPVISSLVSVLLKGCQDSAPEARLLCGECLGEMGASGVEDPNFAYDLLTELTRTFLAYADDVRAQDSAAYAIQELLSIFECREGRSDSPGRRLWRRFPEQIQEILEPHLNSRYKSSQKEVNWSKLKKPVYLSKRGSKFSDWSATWAGYLISKVRHELAGRVFTCCSFIIKHDYKVTIYLLPHVLLYMLLGCTPAEQQGVTEEMLAVLTAEDGRGGGPGQGTASSLSQLSTQTVFSMLSHLTQCSRHILHAKHSGERRPRGRDPQHLQEDNF
;
A
#
# COMPACT_ATOMS: atom_id res chain seq x y z
N MET A 1 -36.27 11.16 18.00
CA MET A 1 -34.93 11.56 17.50
C MET A 1 -34.18 12.43 18.51
N GLN A 2 -34.64 13.65 18.83
CA GLN A 2 -33.95 14.55 19.79
C GLN A 2 -33.71 13.95 21.19
N LEU A 3 -34.57 13.03 21.64
CA LEU A 3 -34.47 12.41 22.96
C LEU A 3 -33.27 11.46 23.11
N LEU A 4 -32.68 10.93 22.04
CA LEU A 4 -31.49 10.07 22.13
C LEU A 4 -30.19 10.86 21.99
N SER A 5 -30.23 12.05 21.38
CA SER A 5 -29.06 12.90 21.12
C SER A 5 -28.73 13.89 22.24
N SER A 6 -29.64 14.18 23.17
CA SER A 6 -29.38 15.12 24.28
C SER A 6 -28.51 14.49 25.38
N GLY A 7 -27.48 15.22 25.83
CA GLY A 7 -26.49 14.75 26.81
C GLY A 7 -26.90 14.84 28.29
N ALA A 8 -28.11 15.27 28.62
CA ALA A 8 -28.53 15.49 30.01
C ALA A 8 -29.86 14.75 30.32
N GLY A 9 -29.83 13.89 31.35
CA GLY A 9 -31.01 13.49 32.13
C GLY A 9 -31.60 12.10 31.89
N GLU A 10 -31.45 11.23 32.92
CA GLU A 10 -32.07 9.93 33.21
C GLU A 10 -31.89 8.80 32.20
N LYS A 11 -30.97 7.87 32.54
CA LYS A 11 -30.79 6.58 31.85
C LYS A 11 -32.13 5.84 31.64
N ASP A 12 -33.09 6.00 32.55
CA ASP A 12 -34.45 5.43 32.45
C ASP A 12 -35.29 6.02 31.31
N ARG A 13 -35.14 7.31 31.00
CA ARG A 13 -35.80 7.92 29.83
C ARG A 13 -35.23 7.38 28.53
N LYS A 14 -33.91 7.16 28.48
CA LYS A 14 -33.21 6.59 27.32
C LYS A 14 -33.60 5.12 27.12
N LYS A 15 -33.66 4.34 28.21
CA LYS A 15 -34.18 2.98 28.24
C LYS A 15 -35.62 2.93 27.72
N SER A 16 -36.49 3.79 28.26
CA SER A 16 -37.89 3.90 27.83
C SER A 16 -38.01 4.28 26.36
N ALA A 17 -37.15 5.17 25.85
CA ALA A 17 -37.12 5.55 24.44
C ALA A 17 -36.74 4.36 23.54
N LEU A 18 -35.70 3.60 23.87
CA LEU A 18 -35.31 2.40 23.10
C LEU A 18 -36.43 1.35 23.11
N THR A 19 -37.03 1.08 24.26
CA THR A 19 -38.17 0.16 24.37
C THR A 19 -39.36 0.64 23.54
N SER A 20 -39.63 1.96 23.53
CA SER A 20 -40.71 2.55 22.73
C SER A 20 -40.45 2.42 21.23
N VAL A 21 -39.20 2.63 20.79
CA VAL A 21 -38.79 2.42 19.38
C VAL A 21 -38.97 0.96 18.98
N MET A 22 -38.60 0.01 19.86
CA MET A 22 -38.81 -1.41 19.62
C MET A 22 -40.30 -1.77 19.49
N ALA A 23 -41.16 -1.24 20.37
CA ALA A 23 -42.61 -1.44 20.29
C ALA A 23 -43.20 -0.84 19.00
N LEU A 24 -42.73 0.34 18.59
CA LEU A 24 -43.14 1.01 17.36
C LEU A 24 -42.75 0.19 16.11
N MET A 25 -41.55 -0.40 16.08
CA MET A 25 -41.14 -1.29 14.98
C MET A 25 -42.07 -2.49 14.84
N ARG A 26 -42.45 -3.12 15.96
CA ARG A 26 -43.40 -4.24 15.97
C ARG A 26 -44.79 -3.84 15.49
N LEU A 27 -45.25 -2.63 15.84
CA LEU A 27 -46.58 -2.14 15.49
C LEU A 27 -46.70 -1.74 14.01
N MET A 28 -45.69 -1.07 13.46
CA MET A 28 -45.72 -0.55 12.08
C MET A 28 -45.64 -1.66 11.02
N GLY A 29 -45.04 -2.79 11.38
CA GLY A 29 -44.88 -3.94 10.50
C GLY A 29 -43.81 -3.74 9.41
N PRO A 30 -43.48 -4.83 8.67
CA PRO A 30 -42.27 -4.90 7.87
C PRO A 30 -42.24 -3.93 6.69
N LYS A 31 -43.38 -3.72 6.03
CA LYS A 31 -43.51 -2.81 4.88
C LYS A 31 -43.14 -1.36 5.22
N HIS A 32 -43.64 -0.85 6.34
CA HIS A 32 -43.42 0.54 6.74
C HIS A 32 -42.04 0.74 7.36
N ILE A 33 -41.53 -0.25 8.12
CA ILE A 33 -40.16 -0.17 8.65
C ILE A 33 -39.13 -0.23 7.54
N SER A 34 -39.37 -1.03 6.50
CA SER A 34 -38.49 -1.11 5.33
C SER A 34 -38.37 0.23 4.60
N SER A 35 -39.43 1.04 4.52
CA SER A 35 -39.37 2.36 3.86
C SER A 35 -38.52 3.38 4.64
N VAL A 36 -38.48 3.28 5.97
CA VAL A 36 -37.68 4.17 6.84
C VAL A 36 -36.40 3.52 7.40
N ARG A 37 -35.99 2.37 6.84
CA ARG A 37 -34.92 1.50 7.36
C ARG A 37 -33.62 2.22 7.67
N VAL A 38 -33.17 3.14 6.80
CA VAL A 38 -31.92 3.90 6.99
C VAL A 38 -32.03 4.85 8.19
N LYS A 39 -33.17 5.54 8.36
CA LYS A 39 -33.41 6.43 9.51
C LYS A 39 -33.54 5.65 10.81
N MET A 40 -34.16 4.47 10.79
CA MET A 40 -34.20 3.59 11.97
C MET A 40 -32.80 3.10 12.33
N MET A 41 -32.04 2.58 11.37
CA MET A 41 -30.67 2.11 11.59
C MET A 41 -29.77 3.20 12.21
N THR A 42 -29.78 4.42 11.68
CA THR A 42 -29.00 5.54 12.23
C THR A 42 -29.42 5.91 13.66
N THR A 43 -30.71 5.81 13.97
CA THR A 43 -31.25 5.99 15.32
C THR A 43 -30.73 4.91 16.28
N LEU A 44 -30.75 3.64 15.84
CA LEU A 44 -30.25 2.51 16.63
C LEU A 44 -28.74 2.58 16.85
N ARG A 45 -27.97 3.02 15.84
CA ARG A 45 -26.53 3.29 15.99
C ARG A 45 -26.26 4.35 17.05
N THR A 46 -27.10 5.38 17.15
CA THR A 46 -27.00 6.38 18.23
C THR A 46 -27.27 5.74 19.60
N GLY A 47 -28.20 4.78 19.66
CA GLY A 47 -28.48 4.00 20.87
C GLY A 47 -27.30 3.17 21.39
N LEU A 48 -26.37 2.76 20.51
CA LEU A 48 -25.17 1.99 20.90
C LEU A 48 -24.18 2.77 21.78
N ARG A 49 -24.38 4.08 21.98
CA ARG A 49 -23.66 4.86 23.00
C ARG A 49 -23.93 4.35 24.41
N TYR A 50 -25.04 3.64 24.62
CA TYR A 50 -25.48 3.09 25.90
C TYR A 50 -25.26 1.58 26.01
N ARG A 51 -24.41 1.01 25.14
CA ARG A 51 -24.13 -0.44 25.15
C ARG A 51 -23.54 -0.96 26.46
N GLU A 52 -22.78 -0.13 27.18
CA GLU A 52 -22.22 -0.50 28.49
C GLU A 52 -23.29 -0.52 29.59
N ASP A 53 -24.29 0.37 29.49
CA ASP A 53 -25.37 0.47 30.48
C ASP A 53 -26.46 -0.59 30.24
N PHE A 54 -26.82 -0.82 28.98
CA PHE A 54 -27.96 -1.67 28.59
C PHE A 54 -27.63 -2.54 27.36
N PRO A 55 -26.63 -3.44 27.44
CA PRO A 55 -26.19 -4.23 26.29
C PRO A 55 -27.31 -5.12 25.74
N LEU A 56 -28.10 -5.76 26.61
CA LEU A 56 -29.17 -6.67 26.21
C LEU A 56 -30.30 -5.93 25.48
N LEU A 57 -30.66 -4.74 25.95
CA LEU A 57 -31.67 -3.92 25.29
C LEU A 57 -31.19 -3.46 23.90
N CYS A 58 -29.90 -3.14 23.76
CA CYS A 58 -29.31 -2.83 22.46
C CYS A 58 -29.44 -4.02 21.50
N CYS A 59 -29.03 -5.23 21.92
CA CYS A 59 -29.18 -6.45 21.13
C CYS A 59 -30.65 -6.70 20.74
N GLN A 60 -31.57 -6.66 21.71
CA GLN A 60 -33.01 -6.88 21.44
C GLN A 60 -33.59 -5.86 20.46
N THR A 61 -33.15 -4.61 20.54
CA THR A 61 -33.65 -3.56 19.63
C THR A 61 -33.11 -3.78 18.21
N TRP A 62 -31.84 -4.16 18.06
CA TRP A 62 -31.27 -4.54 16.77
C TRP A 62 -31.88 -5.82 16.19
N GLU A 63 -32.13 -6.83 17.02
CA GLU A 63 -32.84 -8.04 16.62
C GLU A 63 -34.24 -7.70 16.10
N CYS A 64 -34.97 -6.87 16.85
CA CYS A 64 -36.30 -6.44 16.45
C CYS A 64 -36.25 -5.69 15.12
N PHE A 65 -35.24 -4.85 14.89
CA PHE A 65 -35.07 -4.14 13.63
C PHE A 65 -34.85 -5.09 12.45
N VAL A 66 -33.88 -6.00 12.53
CA VAL A 66 -33.59 -6.91 11.41
C VAL A 66 -34.75 -7.83 11.09
N ARG A 67 -35.52 -8.26 12.10
CA ARG A 67 -36.74 -9.05 11.91
C ARG A 67 -37.93 -8.24 11.40
N SER A 68 -37.89 -6.91 11.52
CA SER A 68 -38.94 -6.00 11.05
C SER A 68 -38.61 -5.37 9.70
N VAL A 69 -37.51 -5.74 9.05
CA VAL A 69 -37.18 -5.30 7.69
C VAL A 69 -37.50 -6.46 6.73
N GLU A 70 -38.08 -6.14 5.57
CA GLU A 70 -38.36 -7.14 4.53
C GLU A 70 -37.05 -7.76 4.01
N PRO A 71 -37.01 -9.08 3.76
CA PRO A 71 -35.78 -9.78 3.35
C PRO A 71 -35.05 -9.14 2.16
N THR A 72 -35.80 -8.67 1.16
CA THR A 72 -35.28 -8.00 -0.04
C THR A 72 -34.48 -6.72 0.23
N HIS A 73 -34.62 -6.14 1.42
CA HIS A 73 -33.92 -4.93 1.84
C HIS A 73 -32.77 -5.19 2.82
N LEU A 74 -32.57 -6.45 3.25
CA LEU A 74 -31.53 -6.80 4.22
C LEU A 74 -30.13 -6.81 3.59
N GLY A 75 -30.00 -7.27 2.33
CA GLY A 75 -28.72 -7.33 1.60
C GLY A 75 -27.93 -6.02 1.66
N PRO A 76 -28.47 -4.89 1.16
CA PRO A 76 -27.79 -3.58 1.21
C PRO A 76 -27.47 -3.04 2.61
N LEU A 77 -28.13 -3.56 3.65
CA LEU A 77 -27.91 -3.14 5.05
C LEU A 77 -26.90 -4.04 5.78
N LEU A 78 -26.55 -5.19 5.20
CA LEU A 78 -25.84 -6.27 5.86
C LEU A 78 -24.53 -5.81 6.51
N SER A 79 -23.64 -5.20 5.74
CA SER A 79 -22.36 -4.67 6.23
C SER A 79 -22.57 -3.66 7.35
N HIS A 80 -23.49 -2.71 7.17
CA HIS A 80 -23.78 -1.66 8.13
C HIS A 80 -24.31 -2.19 9.47
N VAL A 81 -25.20 -3.17 9.43
CA VAL A 81 -25.77 -3.80 10.63
C VAL A 81 -24.70 -4.60 11.36
N ILE A 82 -23.92 -5.43 10.66
CA ILE A 82 -22.89 -6.25 11.30
C ILE A 82 -21.82 -5.35 11.95
N VAL A 83 -21.38 -4.27 11.30
CA VAL A 83 -20.43 -3.33 11.92
C VAL A 83 -21.02 -2.68 13.18
N ALA A 84 -22.30 -2.32 13.15
CA ALA A 84 -22.96 -1.77 14.34
C ALA A 84 -23.05 -2.79 15.50
N LEU A 85 -23.08 -4.09 15.18
CA LEU A 85 -23.11 -5.17 16.16
C LEU A 85 -21.72 -5.55 16.70
N LEU A 86 -20.62 -5.25 16.00
CA LEU A 86 -19.26 -5.61 16.44
C LEU A 86 -18.96 -5.23 17.90
N PRO A 87 -19.27 -4.00 18.39
CA PRO A 87 -18.98 -3.63 19.76
C PRO A 87 -19.79 -4.39 20.81
N LEU A 88 -20.86 -5.08 20.40
CA LEU A 88 -21.71 -5.90 21.29
C LEU A 88 -21.23 -7.35 21.40
N ILE A 89 -20.39 -7.83 20.46
CA ILE A 89 -19.87 -9.21 20.46
C ILE A 89 -19.15 -9.54 21.79
N PRO A 90 -18.23 -8.70 22.31
CA PRO A 90 -17.54 -9.02 23.57
C PRO A 90 -18.47 -8.97 24.79
N LEU A 91 -19.56 -8.20 24.75
CA LEU A 91 -20.47 -7.99 25.87
C LEU A 91 -21.55 -9.09 25.94
N LEU A 92 -22.13 -9.45 24.79
CA LEU A 92 -23.22 -10.42 24.65
C LEU A 92 -23.03 -11.27 23.39
N PRO A 93 -22.07 -12.21 23.42
CA PRO A 93 -21.68 -12.95 22.22
C PRO A 93 -22.78 -13.85 21.68
N LYS A 94 -23.60 -14.47 22.54
CA LYS A 94 -24.66 -15.41 22.13
C LYS A 94 -25.79 -14.67 21.43
N GLU A 95 -26.26 -13.59 22.02
CA GLU A 95 -27.34 -12.74 21.53
C GLU A 95 -26.92 -12.06 20.22
N THR A 96 -25.70 -11.51 20.18
CA THR A 96 -25.17 -10.85 18.98
C THR A 96 -24.97 -11.85 17.84
N ALA A 97 -24.44 -13.04 18.14
CA ALA A 97 -24.30 -14.09 17.14
C ALA A 97 -25.66 -14.58 16.60
N ALA A 98 -26.70 -14.66 17.43
CA ALA A 98 -28.04 -15.01 16.96
C ALA A 98 -28.60 -14.02 15.92
N ILE A 99 -28.34 -12.71 16.10
CA ILE A 99 -28.74 -11.68 15.13
C ILE A 99 -27.98 -11.85 13.82
N ILE A 100 -26.66 -12.08 13.88
CA ILE A 100 -25.82 -12.26 12.68
C ILE A 100 -26.19 -13.57 11.96
N ARG A 101 -26.51 -14.63 12.70
CA ARG A 101 -27.03 -15.90 12.14
C ARG A 101 -28.32 -15.68 11.37
N PHE A 102 -29.28 -14.97 11.95
CA PHE A 102 -30.53 -14.64 11.25
C PHE A 102 -30.25 -13.90 9.93
N LEU A 103 -29.33 -12.94 9.92
CA LEU A 103 -28.99 -12.20 8.71
C LEU A 103 -28.34 -13.06 7.62
N ILE A 104 -27.42 -13.95 7.99
CA ILE A 104 -26.58 -14.68 7.01
C ILE A 104 -27.14 -16.06 6.66
N LEU A 105 -27.67 -16.79 7.65
CA LEU A 105 -28.14 -18.16 7.49
C LEU A 105 -29.60 -18.21 7.07
N ASP A 106 -30.47 -17.46 7.76
CA ASP A 106 -31.92 -17.54 7.52
C ASP A 106 -32.33 -16.76 6.26
N ASN A 107 -31.56 -15.74 5.86
CA ASN A 107 -31.83 -14.90 4.69
C ASN A 107 -30.79 -15.09 3.56
N ARG A 108 -30.19 -16.30 3.48
CA ARG A 108 -29.03 -16.59 2.63
C ARG A 108 -29.21 -16.18 1.17
N GLU A 109 -30.38 -16.40 0.57
CA GLU A 109 -30.63 -16.08 -0.84
C GLU A 109 -30.55 -14.58 -1.12
N GLU A 110 -31.10 -13.76 -0.23
CA GLU A 110 -31.19 -12.29 -0.38
C GLU A 110 -29.85 -11.59 -0.10
N VAL A 111 -29.01 -12.19 0.77
CA VAL A 111 -27.73 -11.59 1.18
C VAL A 111 -26.53 -12.14 0.41
N ASN A 112 -26.71 -13.18 -0.41
CA ASN A 112 -25.62 -13.89 -1.08
C ASN A 112 -24.69 -12.92 -1.84
N ASP A 113 -25.28 -12.02 -2.62
CA ASP A 113 -24.53 -11.04 -3.43
C ASP A 113 -23.81 -9.99 -2.58
N TYR A 114 -24.12 -9.86 -1.29
CA TYR A 114 -23.53 -8.91 -0.35
C TYR A 114 -22.59 -9.58 0.66
N LEU A 115 -22.46 -10.92 0.64
CA LEU A 115 -21.54 -11.64 1.54
C LEU A 115 -20.07 -11.23 1.32
N HIS A 116 -19.75 -10.76 0.13
CA HIS A 116 -18.46 -10.16 -0.18
C HIS A 116 -18.22 -8.82 0.53
N GLU A 117 -19.16 -8.23 1.25
CA GLU A 117 -18.88 -7.05 2.07
C GLU A 117 -18.48 -7.44 3.50
N ILE A 118 -18.72 -8.70 3.90
CA ILE A 118 -18.46 -9.21 5.24
C ILE A 118 -17.05 -9.80 5.31
N TYR A 119 -16.07 -8.92 5.52
CA TYR A 119 -14.70 -9.35 5.79
C TYR A 119 -14.33 -9.29 7.27
N PHE A 120 -15.03 -8.48 8.06
CA PHE A 120 -14.55 -7.93 9.34
C PHE A 120 -15.06 -8.65 10.61
N LEU A 121 -15.62 -9.86 10.48
CA LEU A 121 -16.10 -10.59 11.65
C LEU A 121 -14.91 -11.10 12.49
N PRO A 122 -14.90 -10.88 13.82
CA PRO A 122 -13.84 -11.38 14.69
C PRO A 122 -13.94 -12.89 14.87
N ASP A 123 -12.79 -13.55 15.02
CA ASP A 123 -12.73 -14.97 15.39
C ASP A 123 -13.32 -15.16 16.78
N HIS A 124 -14.50 -15.78 16.85
CA HIS A 124 -15.21 -16.03 18.09
C HIS A 124 -15.89 -17.41 18.07
N PRO A 125 -15.91 -18.19 19.17
CA PRO A 125 -16.53 -19.50 19.22
C PRO A 125 -17.98 -19.52 18.74
N GLU A 126 -18.74 -18.49 19.14
CA GLU A 126 -20.15 -18.31 18.77
C GLU A 126 -20.37 -17.89 17.31
N LEU A 127 -19.32 -17.63 16.51
CA LEU A 127 -19.43 -17.24 15.11
C LEU A 127 -18.88 -18.31 14.14
N LYS A 128 -18.50 -19.50 14.63
CA LYS A 128 -17.82 -20.54 13.82
C LYS A 128 -18.62 -21.01 12.60
N ASP A 129 -19.92 -21.17 12.76
CA ASP A 129 -20.85 -21.54 11.69
C ASP A 129 -20.97 -20.44 10.63
N ILE A 130 -21.06 -19.17 11.06
CA ILE A 130 -21.03 -18.01 10.16
C ILE A 130 -19.72 -17.96 9.37
N HIS A 131 -18.58 -18.15 10.05
CA HIS A 131 -17.27 -18.21 9.39
C HIS A 131 -17.21 -19.34 8.37
N THR A 132 -17.79 -20.51 8.68
CA THR A 132 -17.86 -21.64 7.75
C THR A 132 -18.64 -21.28 6.48
N VAL A 133 -19.77 -20.57 6.61
CA VAL A 133 -20.57 -20.12 5.46
C VAL A 133 -19.81 -19.09 4.63
N LEU A 134 -19.18 -18.09 5.26
CA LEU A 134 -18.38 -17.10 4.55
C LEU A 134 -17.17 -17.73 3.85
N GLN A 135 -16.52 -18.73 4.45
CA GLN A 135 -15.45 -19.49 3.82
C GLN A 135 -15.96 -20.32 2.63
N ASN A 136 -17.11 -20.96 2.75
CA ASN A 136 -17.71 -21.70 1.64
C ASN A 136 -18.14 -20.80 0.50
N TYR A 137 -18.69 -19.61 0.80
CA TYR A 137 -18.95 -18.58 -0.19
C TYR A 137 -17.66 -18.15 -0.90
N LYS A 138 -16.61 -17.83 -0.13
CA LYS A 138 -15.27 -17.51 -0.67
C LYS A 138 -14.73 -18.63 -1.55
N LYS A 139 -14.91 -19.91 -1.19
CA LYS A 139 -14.50 -21.08 -2.00
C LYS A 139 -15.32 -21.22 -3.29
N LEU A 140 -16.63 -20.99 -3.23
CA LEU A 140 -17.51 -21.01 -4.40
C LEU A 140 -17.15 -19.88 -5.37
N THR A 141 -16.88 -18.67 -4.88
CA THR A 141 -16.42 -17.56 -5.72
C THR A 141 -14.97 -17.72 -6.19
N ALA A 142 -14.10 -18.32 -5.37
CA ALA A 142 -12.70 -18.61 -5.71
C ALA A 142 -12.53 -19.85 -6.62
N SER A 143 -13.60 -20.62 -6.86
CA SER A 143 -13.62 -21.61 -7.94
C SER A 143 -13.52 -20.94 -9.32
N SER A 144 -13.79 -19.64 -9.41
CA SER A 144 -13.20 -18.78 -10.44
C SER A 144 -11.80 -18.35 -9.99
N SER A 145 -10.78 -18.85 -10.66
CA SER A 145 -9.36 -18.72 -10.31
C SER A 145 -8.77 -17.33 -10.55
N ASP A 146 -9.53 -16.25 -10.35
CA ASP A 146 -9.09 -14.92 -10.75
C ASP A 146 -8.68 -14.08 -9.52
N LEU A 147 -7.38 -14.12 -9.18
CA LEU A 147 -6.83 -13.24 -8.15
C LEU A 147 -7.10 -11.76 -8.50
N ALA A 148 -7.24 -11.42 -9.78
CA ALA A 148 -7.62 -10.07 -10.19
C ALA A 148 -9.01 -9.69 -9.66
N ALA A 149 -9.99 -10.58 -9.73
CA ALA A 149 -11.31 -10.36 -9.14
C ALA A 149 -11.25 -10.24 -7.61
N ALA A 150 -10.43 -11.07 -6.95
CA ALA A 150 -10.22 -10.99 -5.51
C ALA A 150 -9.56 -9.66 -5.08
N LEU A 151 -8.53 -9.19 -5.81
CA LEU A 151 -7.88 -7.91 -5.56
C LEU A 151 -8.84 -6.75 -5.82
N GLN A 152 -9.64 -6.79 -6.88
CA GLN A 152 -10.67 -5.77 -7.16
C GLN A 152 -11.72 -5.70 -6.05
N LEU A 153 -12.17 -6.85 -5.53
CA LEU A 153 -13.07 -6.92 -4.37
C LEU A 153 -12.43 -6.31 -3.13
N SER A 154 -11.18 -6.68 -2.83
CA SER A 154 -10.43 -6.09 -1.72
C SER A 154 -10.28 -4.56 -1.86
N MET A 155 -10.01 -4.05 -3.07
CA MET A 155 -9.88 -2.62 -3.31
C MET A 155 -11.17 -1.84 -3.02
N ARG A 156 -12.34 -2.42 -3.30
CA ARG A 156 -13.63 -1.79 -2.93
C ARG A 156 -13.79 -1.72 -1.41
N ALA A 157 -13.44 -2.79 -0.71
CA ALA A 157 -13.54 -2.85 0.75
C ALA A 157 -12.54 -1.90 1.46
N VAL A 158 -11.35 -1.71 0.89
CA VAL A 158 -10.33 -0.76 1.39
C VAL A 158 -10.82 0.70 1.30
N GLN A 159 -11.72 1.03 0.38
CA GLN A 159 -12.27 2.38 0.22
C GLN A 159 -13.55 2.63 1.01
N HIS A 160 -13.97 1.70 1.87
CA HIS A 160 -15.25 1.77 2.56
C HIS A 160 -15.34 2.97 3.54
N GLU A 161 -16.51 3.58 3.71
CA GLU A 161 -16.69 4.76 4.57
C GLU A 161 -16.35 4.49 6.05
N ASN A 162 -16.60 3.26 6.49
CA ASN A 162 -16.33 2.82 7.86
C ASN A 162 -14.85 2.45 8.08
N VAL A 163 -14.20 3.10 9.06
CA VAL A 163 -12.79 2.91 9.42
C VAL A 163 -12.46 1.46 9.78
N ASP A 164 -13.31 0.79 10.56
CA ASP A 164 -13.08 -0.59 11.01
C ASP A 164 -13.10 -1.58 9.84
N VAL A 165 -14.00 -1.33 8.87
CA VAL A 165 -14.08 -2.12 7.62
C VAL A 165 -12.82 -1.92 6.79
N ARG A 166 -12.32 -0.69 6.66
CA ARG A 166 -11.06 -0.41 5.94
C ARG A 166 -9.88 -1.10 6.59
N ILE A 167 -9.72 -0.98 7.91
CA ILE A 167 -8.62 -1.59 8.68
C ILE A 167 -8.63 -3.12 8.49
N HIS A 168 -9.80 -3.76 8.60
CA HIS A 168 -9.88 -5.19 8.42
C HIS A 168 -9.64 -5.62 6.96
N ALA A 169 -10.19 -4.87 5.99
CA ALA A 169 -9.97 -5.13 4.57
C ALA A 169 -8.48 -5.02 4.21
N LEU A 170 -7.78 -4.01 4.73
CA LEU A 170 -6.34 -3.85 4.56
C LEU A 170 -5.54 -4.97 5.24
N THR A 171 -5.93 -5.38 6.45
CA THR A 171 -5.33 -6.54 7.15
C THR A 171 -5.45 -7.82 6.31
N SER A 172 -6.65 -8.12 5.83
CA SER A 172 -6.90 -9.26 4.95
C SER A 172 -6.15 -9.17 3.63
N LEU A 173 -6.10 -7.99 3.02
CA LEU A 173 -5.37 -7.75 1.77
C LEU A 173 -3.88 -8.01 1.95
N ARG A 174 -3.27 -7.49 3.01
CA ARG A 174 -1.88 -7.77 3.38
C ARG A 174 -1.64 -9.28 3.48
N ASP A 175 -2.49 -10.00 4.22
CA ASP A 175 -2.31 -11.44 4.42
C ASP A 175 -2.46 -12.25 3.10
N VAL A 176 -3.36 -11.82 2.22
CA VAL A 176 -3.51 -12.40 0.88
C VAL A 176 -2.29 -12.10 0.00
N MET A 177 -1.80 -10.86 0.00
CA MET A 177 -0.63 -10.46 -0.76
C MET A 177 0.63 -11.17 -0.27
N HIS A 178 0.76 -11.31 1.05
CA HIS A 178 1.83 -12.06 1.70
C HIS A 178 1.81 -13.54 1.31
N SER A 179 0.65 -14.20 1.44
CA SER A 179 0.52 -15.64 1.10
C SER A 179 0.67 -15.94 -0.40
N LYS A 180 0.41 -14.96 -1.28
CA LYS A 180 0.48 -15.12 -2.74
C LYS A 180 1.62 -14.31 -3.38
N GLN A 181 2.61 -13.90 -2.59
CA GLN A 181 3.66 -12.96 -3.02
C GLN A 181 4.44 -13.45 -4.25
N GLU A 182 4.83 -14.73 -4.28
CA GLU A 182 5.59 -15.30 -5.40
C GLU A 182 4.76 -15.34 -6.70
N TRP A 183 3.45 -15.52 -6.60
CA TRP A 183 2.53 -15.47 -7.74
C TRP A 183 2.31 -14.03 -8.22
N LEU A 184 2.14 -13.08 -7.28
CA LEU A 184 2.02 -11.65 -7.57
C LEU A 184 3.23 -11.15 -8.38
N LEU A 185 4.44 -11.46 -7.90
CA LEU A 185 5.69 -11.10 -8.59
C LEU A 185 5.78 -11.74 -10.00
N ARG A 186 5.36 -13.00 -10.15
CA ARG A 186 5.34 -13.67 -11.46
C ARG A 186 4.33 -13.07 -12.42
N GLN A 187 3.16 -12.64 -11.96
CA GLN A 187 2.09 -12.11 -12.81
C GLN A 187 2.31 -10.66 -13.22
N VAL A 188 2.88 -9.83 -12.32
CA VAL A 188 3.45 -8.51 -12.69
C VAL A 188 4.42 -8.66 -13.87
N CYS A 189 5.18 -9.75 -13.91
CA CYS A 189 6.18 -10.00 -14.94
C CYS A 189 5.67 -10.72 -16.20
N ALA A 190 4.47 -11.30 -16.19
CA ALA A 190 4.05 -12.28 -17.21
C ALA A 190 2.72 -11.96 -17.93
N SER A 191 1.88 -11.03 -17.44
CA SER A 191 0.53 -10.84 -17.97
C SER A 191 0.14 -9.37 -18.14
N GLU A 192 -0.02 -8.92 -19.39
CA GLU A 192 -0.55 -7.59 -19.76
C GLU A 192 -1.98 -7.36 -19.23
N ALA A 193 -2.76 -8.43 -19.00
CA ALA A 193 -4.14 -8.32 -18.51
C ALA A 193 -4.23 -7.98 -17.00
N VAL A 194 -3.18 -8.23 -16.22
CA VAL A 194 -3.17 -8.09 -14.75
C VAL A 194 -2.54 -6.75 -14.31
N GLU A 195 -1.72 -6.14 -15.17
CA GLU A 195 -1.11 -4.81 -14.98
C GLU A 195 -2.11 -3.70 -14.57
N PRO A 196 -3.29 -3.53 -15.22
CA PRO A 196 -4.24 -2.48 -14.83
C PRO A 196 -4.84 -2.68 -13.43
N VAL A 197 -4.96 -3.93 -12.98
CA VAL A 197 -5.48 -4.25 -11.64
C VAL A 197 -4.45 -3.91 -10.56
N ILE A 198 -3.17 -4.18 -10.82
CA ILE A 198 -2.07 -3.85 -9.90
C ILE A 198 -1.85 -2.34 -9.86
N SER A 199 -1.85 -1.65 -11.01
CA SER A 199 -1.77 -0.19 -11.07
C SER A 199 -2.92 0.48 -10.30
N SER A 200 -4.13 -0.04 -10.45
CA SER A 200 -5.28 0.43 -9.68
C SER A 200 -5.11 0.14 -8.18
N LEU A 201 -4.65 -1.05 -7.79
CA LEU A 201 -4.37 -1.40 -6.39
C LEU A 201 -3.37 -0.44 -5.75
N VAL A 202 -2.26 -0.15 -6.43
CA VAL A 202 -1.25 0.83 -6.00
C VAL A 202 -1.89 2.20 -5.81
N SER A 203 -2.71 2.66 -6.76
CA SER A 203 -3.41 3.95 -6.66
C SER A 203 -4.33 4.02 -5.43
N VAL A 204 -5.10 2.96 -5.17
CA VAL A 204 -5.99 2.87 -4.01
C VAL A 204 -5.23 2.89 -2.70
N LEU A 205 -4.11 2.15 -2.61
CA LEU A 205 -3.27 2.10 -1.42
C LEU A 205 -2.53 3.43 -1.17
N LEU A 206 -2.01 4.08 -2.22
CA LEU A 206 -1.39 5.41 -2.11
C LEU A 206 -2.38 6.48 -1.65
N LYS A 207 -3.64 6.41 -2.13
CA LYS A 207 -4.71 7.27 -1.61
C LYS A 207 -5.02 6.95 -0.15
N GLY A 208 -5.01 5.68 0.23
CA GLY A 208 -5.17 5.20 1.61
C GLY A 208 -4.04 5.62 2.56
N CYS A 209 -2.83 5.92 2.06
CA CYS A 209 -1.76 6.52 2.87
C CYS A 209 -2.12 7.93 3.40
N GLN A 210 -3.17 8.57 2.84
CA GLN A 210 -3.72 9.84 3.31
C GLN A 210 -4.93 9.67 4.25
N ASP A 211 -5.24 8.44 4.69
CA ASP A 211 -6.38 8.18 5.56
C ASP A 211 -6.29 8.97 6.88
N SER A 212 -7.43 9.45 7.34
CA SER A 212 -7.61 10.04 8.67
C SER A 212 -7.15 9.13 9.81
N ALA A 213 -7.32 7.80 9.69
CA ALA A 213 -6.98 6.82 10.70
C ALA A 213 -5.50 6.37 10.57
N PRO A 214 -4.67 6.50 11.63
CA PRO A 214 -3.26 6.14 11.58
C PRO A 214 -3.01 4.65 11.30
N GLU A 215 -3.88 3.78 11.83
CA GLU A 215 -3.81 2.33 11.61
C GLU A 215 -4.07 1.94 10.15
N ALA A 216 -5.08 2.56 9.51
CA ALA A 216 -5.34 2.37 8.09
C ALA A 216 -4.16 2.86 7.23
N ARG A 217 -3.54 4.00 7.58
CA ARG A 217 -2.34 4.50 6.88
C ARG A 217 -1.18 3.50 6.95
N LEU A 218 -0.93 2.94 8.13
CA LEU A 218 0.13 1.96 8.33
C LEU A 218 -0.13 0.69 7.51
N LEU A 219 -1.35 0.14 7.58
CA LEU A 219 -1.72 -1.06 6.83
C LEU A 219 -1.69 -0.86 5.31
N CYS A 220 -1.99 0.34 4.80
CA CYS A 220 -1.77 0.69 3.39
C CYS A 220 -0.27 0.59 3.04
N GLY A 221 0.60 1.13 3.90
CA GLY A 221 2.05 0.99 3.77
C GLY A 221 2.53 -0.47 3.83
N GLU A 222 1.91 -1.30 4.68
CA GLU A 222 2.21 -2.75 4.75
C GLU A 222 1.79 -3.47 3.47
N CYS A 223 0.59 -3.22 2.95
CA CYS A 223 0.13 -3.80 1.68
C CYS A 223 1.02 -3.37 0.49
N LEU A 224 1.43 -2.10 0.44
CA LEU A 224 2.43 -1.63 -0.53
C LEU A 224 3.76 -2.37 -0.35
N GLY A 225 4.14 -2.64 0.90
CA GLY A 225 5.33 -3.41 1.26
C GLY A 225 5.33 -4.85 0.74
N GLU A 226 4.18 -5.53 0.78
CA GLU A 226 4.04 -6.92 0.27
C GLU A 226 4.25 -7.03 -1.25
N MET A 227 4.12 -5.93 -2.02
CA MET A 227 4.41 -5.92 -3.46
C MET A 227 5.91 -5.95 -3.80
N GLY A 228 6.79 -5.81 -2.80
CA GLY A 228 8.25 -5.91 -2.95
C GLY A 228 8.91 -4.61 -3.43
N ALA A 229 10.14 -4.37 -2.95
CA ALA A 229 11.05 -3.37 -3.52
C ALA A 229 12.18 -4.11 -4.22
N SER A 230 12.30 -3.90 -5.51
CA SER A 230 13.35 -4.45 -6.35
C SER A 230 14.69 -3.79 -6.02
N GLY A 231 15.66 -4.58 -5.54
CA GLY A 231 17.04 -4.11 -5.39
C GLY A 231 17.67 -3.78 -6.76
N VAL A 232 18.81 -3.10 -6.78
CA VAL A 232 19.51 -2.76 -8.05
C VAL A 232 19.96 -4.01 -8.84
N GLU A 233 20.08 -5.14 -8.17
CA GLU A 233 20.39 -6.45 -8.78
C GLU A 233 19.16 -7.10 -9.44
N ASP A 234 17.95 -6.62 -9.16
CA ASP A 234 16.71 -7.15 -9.72
C ASP A 234 16.53 -6.65 -11.17
N PRO A 235 16.32 -7.56 -12.15
CA PRO A 235 16.00 -7.18 -13.52
C PRO A 235 14.80 -6.24 -13.66
N ASN A 236 13.86 -6.23 -12.70
CA ASN A 236 12.72 -5.31 -12.68
C ASN A 236 13.16 -3.87 -12.44
N PHE A 237 14.09 -3.64 -11.51
CA PHE A 237 14.66 -2.31 -11.29
C PHE A 237 15.29 -1.77 -12.58
N ALA A 238 16.06 -2.61 -13.28
CA ALA A 238 16.69 -2.25 -14.54
C ALA A 238 15.66 -1.92 -15.64
N TYR A 239 14.60 -2.74 -15.74
CA TYR A 239 13.50 -2.53 -16.69
C TYR A 239 12.77 -1.21 -16.45
N ASP A 240 12.36 -0.96 -15.21
CA ASP A 240 11.61 0.23 -14.82
C ASP A 240 12.45 1.50 -15.02
N LEU A 241 13.72 1.46 -14.60
CA LEU A 241 14.64 2.61 -14.76
C LEU A 241 14.90 2.94 -16.22
N LEU A 242 15.17 1.92 -17.07
CA LEU A 242 15.37 2.15 -18.51
C LEU A 242 14.10 2.67 -19.20
N THR A 243 12.93 2.21 -18.77
CA THR A 243 11.64 2.69 -19.26
C THR A 243 11.39 4.16 -18.89
N GLU A 244 11.64 4.53 -17.63
CA GLU A 244 11.49 5.91 -17.16
C GLU A 244 12.50 6.85 -17.82
N LEU A 245 13.74 6.40 -18.04
CA LEU A 245 14.75 7.16 -18.77
C LEU A 245 14.39 7.33 -20.25
N THR A 246 13.78 6.32 -20.88
CA THR A 246 13.26 6.44 -22.26
C THR A 246 12.16 7.51 -22.32
N ARG A 247 11.23 7.49 -21.37
CA ARG A 247 10.21 8.54 -21.24
C ARG A 247 10.84 9.92 -21.06
N THR A 248 11.85 10.02 -20.21
CA THR A 248 12.58 11.26 -19.94
C THR A 248 13.29 11.76 -21.20
N PHE A 249 13.99 10.89 -21.92
CA PHE A 249 14.68 11.21 -23.17
C PHE A 249 13.74 11.81 -24.22
N LEU A 250 12.53 11.25 -24.35
CA LEU A 250 11.49 11.78 -25.25
C LEU A 250 10.91 13.10 -24.76
N ALA A 251 10.68 13.25 -23.45
CA ALA A 251 10.08 14.44 -22.86
C ALA A 251 10.97 15.69 -22.98
N TYR A 252 12.29 15.51 -23.04
CA TYR A 252 13.27 16.60 -23.16
C TYR A 252 13.81 16.80 -24.58
N ALA A 253 13.05 16.44 -25.62
CA ALA A 253 13.48 16.62 -27.01
C ALA A 253 13.91 18.06 -27.38
N ASP A 254 13.37 19.06 -26.68
CA ASP A 254 13.70 20.47 -26.89
C ASP A 254 14.87 20.99 -26.01
N ASP A 255 15.35 20.20 -25.04
CA ASP A 255 16.51 20.51 -24.19
C ASP A 255 17.64 19.52 -24.46
N VAL A 256 18.51 19.89 -25.39
CA VAL A 256 19.67 19.08 -25.82
C VAL A 256 20.50 18.60 -24.64
N ARG A 257 20.68 19.42 -23.59
CA ARG A 257 21.54 19.03 -22.44
C ARG A 257 20.87 17.98 -21.56
N ALA A 258 19.57 18.13 -21.31
CA ALA A 258 18.79 17.16 -20.55
C ALA A 258 18.66 15.85 -21.34
N GLN A 259 18.41 15.94 -22.66
CA GLN A 259 18.32 14.78 -23.54
C GLN A 259 19.65 14.02 -23.64
N ASP A 260 20.79 14.71 -23.83
CA ASP A 260 22.11 14.09 -23.84
C ASP A 260 22.45 13.43 -22.50
N SER A 261 22.00 14.02 -21.39
CA SER A 261 22.17 13.45 -20.04
C SER A 261 21.36 12.15 -19.87
N ALA A 262 20.14 12.10 -20.42
CA ALA A 262 19.32 10.88 -20.44
C ALA A 262 19.93 9.82 -21.36
N ALA A 263 20.39 10.20 -22.56
CA ALA A 263 21.04 9.31 -23.51
C ALA A 263 22.31 8.67 -22.93
N TYR A 264 23.13 9.46 -22.22
CA TYR A 264 24.28 8.95 -21.50
C TYR A 264 23.87 7.94 -20.42
N ALA A 265 22.85 8.24 -19.61
CA ALA A 265 22.38 7.31 -18.58
C ALA A 265 21.86 5.99 -19.19
N ILE A 266 21.08 6.08 -20.27
CA ILE A 266 20.58 4.91 -21.02
C ILE A 266 21.74 4.05 -21.52
N GLN A 267 22.72 4.65 -22.21
CA GLN A 267 23.90 3.95 -22.74
C GLN A 267 24.62 3.18 -21.63
N GLU A 268 24.94 3.86 -20.52
CA GLU A 268 25.67 3.24 -19.42
C GLU A 268 24.87 2.11 -18.76
N LEU A 269 23.56 2.27 -18.57
CA LEU A 269 22.73 1.23 -17.99
C LEU A 269 22.58 0.01 -18.90
N LEU A 270 22.41 0.21 -20.21
CA LEU A 270 22.40 -0.88 -21.19
C LEU A 270 23.71 -1.67 -21.13
N SER A 271 24.85 -0.97 -20.97
CA SER A 271 26.16 -1.60 -20.79
C SER A 271 26.27 -2.33 -19.44
N ILE A 272 25.84 -1.72 -18.33
CA ILE A 272 25.91 -2.29 -16.97
C ILE A 272 25.10 -3.57 -16.87
N PHE A 273 23.89 -3.60 -17.44
CA PHE A 273 23.01 -4.77 -17.43
C PHE A 273 23.23 -5.71 -18.63
N GLU A 274 24.26 -5.45 -19.45
CA GLU A 274 24.63 -6.25 -20.62
C GLU A 274 23.45 -6.49 -21.58
N CYS A 275 22.59 -5.50 -21.75
CA CYS A 275 21.49 -5.53 -22.70
C CYS A 275 22.05 -5.63 -24.11
N ARG A 276 21.67 -6.67 -24.86
CA ARG A 276 22.22 -6.91 -26.21
C ARG A 276 21.20 -7.50 -27.16
N GLU A 277 21.45 -7.22 -28.42
CA GLU A 277 20.89 -7.94 -29.56
C GLU A 277 21.65 -9.25 -29.82
N GLY A 278 20.95 -10.38 -29.95
CA GLY A 278 21.64 -11.65 -30.22
C GLY A 278 20.84 -12.94 -29.99
N ARG A 279 21.46 -14.07 -30.36
CA ARG A 279 20.90 -15.42 -30.23
C ARG A 279 21.24 -16.10 -28.89
N SER A 280 22.26 -15.63 -28.17
CA SER A 280 22.68 -16.19 -26.87
C SER A 280 21.72 -15.78 -25.74
N ASP A 281 21.29 -16.73 -24.91
CA ASP A 281 20.43 -16.44 -23.75
C ASP A 281 21.26 -15.95 -22.56
N SER A 282 21.28 -14.63 -22.34
CA SER A 282 21.92 -13.97 -21.20
C SER A 282 20.88 -13.21 -20.35
N PRO A 283 21.16 -12.90 -19.07
CA PRO A 283 20.27 -12.06 -18.26
C PRO A 283 19.92 -10.73 -18.93
N GLY A 284 20.89 -10.06 -19.55
CA GLY A 284 20.67 -8.83 -20.31
C GLY A 284 19.84 -9.03 -21.58
N ARG A 285 19.95 -10.18 -22.25
CA ARG A 285 19.08 -10.51 -23.40
C ARG A 285 17.63 -10.77 -22.96
N ARG A 286 17.44 -11.44 -21.82
CA ARG A 286 16.12 -11.64 -21.24
C ARG A 286 15.49 -10.31 -20.84
N LEU A 287 16.27 -9.39 -20.27
CA LEU A 287 15.82 -8.02 -20.00
C LEU A 287 15.45 -7.29 -21.29
N TRP A 288 16.28 -7.35 -22.33
CA TRP A 288 16.00 -6.71 -23.64
C TRP A 288 14.66 -7.14 -24.23
N ARG A 289 14.36 -8.45 -24.22
CA ARG A 289 13.10 -9.00 -24.74
C ARG A 289 11.85 -8.56 -23.98
N ARG A 290 11.99 -8.02 -22.76
CA ARG A 290 10.85 -7.53 -21.99
C ARG A 290 10.36 -6.17 -22.48
N PHE A 291 11.22 -5.37 -23.11
CA PHE A 291 10.82 -4.05 -23.59
C PHE A 291 9.87 -4.17 -24.80
N PRO A 292 8.79 -3.38 -24.87
CA PRO A 292 7.99 -3.24 -26.09
C PRO A 292 8.83 -2.78 -27.29
N GLU A 293 8.43 -3.13 -28.50
CA GLU A 293 9.17 -2.78 -29.74
C GLU A 293 9.47 -1.28 -29.83
N GLN A 294 8.50 -0.42 -29.50
CA GLN A 294 8.70 1.04 -29.47
C GLN A 294 9.83 1.48 -28.53
N ILE A 295 9.97 0.83 -27.37
CA ILE A 295 11.04 1.15 -26.42
C ILE A 295 12.37 0.59 -26.94
N GLN A 296 12.37 -0.62 -27.53
CA GLN A 296 13.56 -1.20 -28.15
C GLN A 296 14.11 -0.30 -29.26
N GLU A 297 13.26 0.26 -30.14
CA GLU A 297 13.67 1.19 -31.20
C GLU A 297 14.39 2.43 -30.67
N ILE A 298 14.00 2.93 -29.49
CA ILE A 298 14.63 4.10 -28.86
C ILE A 298 15.94 3.71 -28.17
N LEU A 299 15.99 2.52 -27.55
CA LEU A 299 17.16 2.04 -26.84
C LEU A 299 18.26 1.53 -27.78
N GLU A 300 17.91 0.98 -28.94
CA GLU A 300 18.84 0.32 -29.86
C GLU A 300 20.02 1.22 -30.31
N PRO A 301 19.80 2.50 -30.70
CA PRO A 301 20.90 3.41 -31.03
C PRO A 301 21.90 3.61 -29.89
N HIS A 302 21.46 3.42 -28.64
CA HIS A 302 22.25 3.66 -27.44
C HIS A 302 23.10 2.45 -27.04
N LEU A 303 22.94 1.28 -27.68
CA LEU A 303 23.80 0.12 -27.49
C LEU A 303 25.23 0.34 -28.01
N ASN A 304 25.36 1.18 -29.03
CA ASN A 304 26.63 1.43 -29.74
C ASN A 304 27.08 2.90 -29.68
N SER A 305 26.34 3.74 -28.96
CA SER A 305 26.66 5.16 -28.82
C SER A 305 27.94 5.37 -28.01
N ARG A 306 28.48 6.59 -28.07
CA ARG A 306 29.77 6.96 -27.44
C ARG A 306 29.67 8.25 -26.63
N TYR A 307 28.55 8.45 -25.96
CA TYR A 307 28.40 9.56 -25.02
C TYR A 307 29.48 9.48 -23.94
N LYS A 308 30.06 10.64 -23.61
CA LYS A 308 31.08 10.78 -22.58
C LYS A 308 30.69 11.89 -21.62
N SER A 309 30.91 11.65 -20.33
CA SER A 309 30.79 12.71 -19.35
C SER A 309 31.94 13.71 -19.47
N SER A 310 31.62 14.97 -19.69
CA SER A 310 32.55 16.11 -19.63
C SER A 310 32.39 16.93 -18.34
N GLN A 311 31.47 16.55 -17.45
CA GLN A 311 31.21 17.28 -16.22
C GLN A 311 32.32 17.02 -15.20
N LYS A 312 32.85 18.09 -14.60
CA LYS A 312 33.82 18.01 -13.50
C LYS A 312 33.18 17.35 -12.27
N GLU A 313 33.94 16.49 -11.60
CA GLU A 313 33.53 15.91 -10.32
C GLU A 313 33.18 17.03 -9.33
N VAL A 314 31.98 16.92 -8.74
CA VAL A 314 31.49 17.89 -7.77
C VAL A 314 32.16 17.61 -6.43
N ASN A 315 32.86 18.61 -5.89
CA ASN A 315 33.46 18.46 -4.57
C ASN A 315 32.38 18.60 -3.47
N TRP A 316 32.01 17.47 -2.87
CA TRP A 316 31.01 17.38 -1.80
C TRP A 316 31.53 17.70 -0.39
N SER A 317 32.86 17.80 -0.19
CA SER A 317 33.46 18.05 1.13
C SER A 317 33.09 19.39 1.76
N LYS A 318 32.75 20.39 0.93
CA LYS A 318 32.41 21.75 1.37
C LYS A 318 30.90 22.00 1.44
N LEU A 319 30.08 20.96 1.29
CA LEU A 319 28.63 21.10 1.32
C LEU A 319 28.18 21.46 2.75
N LYS A 320 27.55 22.63 2.89
CA LYS A 320 26.90 23.02 4.14
C LYS A 320 25.62 22.19 4.32
N LYS A 321 25.48 21.56 5.48
CA LYS A 321 24.31 20.78 5.89
C LYS A 321 23.53 21.55 6.96
N PRO A 322 22.19 21.46 7.01
CA PRO A 322 21.32 20.76 6.05
C PRO A 322 21.25 21.48 4.68
N VAL A 323 21.02 20.72 3.61
CA VAL A 323 20.85 21.22 2.23
C VAL A 323 19.48 21.86 2.07
N TYR A 324 18.46 21.33 2.75
CA TYR A 324 17.10 21.84 2.77
C TYR A 324 17.07 23.30 3.22
N LEU A 325 16.38 24.14 2.43
CA LEU A 325 16.32 25.61 2.61
C LEU A 325 17.68 26.34 2.54
N SER A 326 18.76 25.65 2.15
CA SER A 326 20.05 26.29 1.90
C SER A 326 20.07 27.01 0.54
N LYS A 327 21.16 27.74 0.24
CA LYS A 327 21.39 28.35 -1.08
C LYS A 327 21.35 27.34 -2.24
N ARG A 328 21.61 26.05 -1.96
CA ARG A 328 21.60 24.96 -2.95
C ARG A 328 20.33 24.09 -2.88
N GLY A 329 19.35 24.47 -2.06
CA GLY A 329 18.11 23.72 -1.85
C GLY A 329 16.92 24.65 -1.63
N SER A 330 16.90 25.80 -2.33
CA SER A 330 15.83 26.80 -2.24
C SER A 330 14.57 26.40 -3.02
N LYS A 331 14.70 25.51 -4.00
CA LYS A 331 13.62 24.85 -4.72
C LYS A 331 13.71 23.34 -4.57
N PHE A 332 12.60 22.64 -4.77
CA PHE A 332 12.55 21.19 -4.62
C PHE A 332 13.53 20.49 -5.56
N SER A 333 13.55 20.87 -6.85
CA SER A 333 14.48 20.34 -7.85
C SER A 333 15.94 20.51 -7.45
N ASP A 334 16.29 21.66 -6.88
CA ASP A 334 17.66 21.99 -6.49
C ASP A 334 18.07 21.18 -5.24
N TRP A 335 17.17 21.09 -4.26
CA TRP A 335 17.36 20.30 -3.06
C TRP A 335 17.49 18.81 -3.38
N SER A 336 16.51 18.24 -4.10
CA SER A 336 16.47 16.82 -4.43
C SER A 336 17.69 16.41 -5.25
N ALA A 337 18.08 17.19 -6.25
CA ALA A 337 19.26 16.90 -7.07
C ALA A 337 20.57 17.03 -6.29
N THR A 338 20.70 18.07 -5.45
CA THR A 338 21.90 18.28 -4.63
C THR A 338 22.04 17.18 -3.58
N TRP A 339 20.95 16.81 -2.93
CA TRP A 339 20.96 15.77 -1.91
C TRP A 339 21.17 14.39 -2.52
N ALA A 340 20.49 14.05 -3.63
CA ALA A 340 20.74 12.83 -4.40
C ALA A 340 22.21 12.71 -4.79
N GLY A 341 22.79 13.74 -5.40
CA GLY A 341 24.21 13.74 -5.80
C GLY A 341 25.16 13.53 -4.62
N TYR A 342 24.87 14.15 -3.48
CA TYR A 342 25.62 13.91 -2.24
C TYR A 342 25.52 12.44 -1.80
N LEU A 343 24.31 11.88 -1.74
CA LEU A 343 24.10 10.49 -1.31
C LEU A 343 24.78 9.49 -2.24
N ILE A 344 24.68 9.70 -3.57
CA ILE A 344 25.33 8.87 -4.59
C ILE A 344 26.85 8.83 -4.37
N SER A 345 27.47 9.97 -4.06
CA SER A 345 28.91 10.03 -3.78
C SER A 345 29.36 9.20 -2.57
N LYS A 346 28.40 8.78 -1.74
CA LYS A 346 28.61 7.99 -0.52
C LYS A 346 28.20 6.53 -0.66
N VAL A 347 27.66 6.12 -1.81
CA VAL A 347 27.32 4.71 -2.08
C VAL A 347 28.61 3.92 -2.31
N ARG A 348 28.86 2.91 -1.47
CA ARG A 348 30.04 2.04 -1.55
C ARG A 348 29.84 0.76 -2.33
N HIS A 349 28.59 0.39 -2.57
CA HIS A 349 28.24 -0.82 -3.32
C HIS A 349 28.60 -0.66 -4.80
N GLU A 350 29.32 -1.62 -5.37
CA GLU A 350 29.92 -1.48 -6.71
C GLU A 350 28.88 -1.31 -7.83
N LEU A 351 27.92 -2.25 -7.94
CA LEU A 351 26.88 -2.19 -8.98
C LEU A 351 26.01 -0.93 -8.83
N ALA A 352 25.41 -0.73 -7.65
CA ALA A 352 24.59 0.43 -7.34
C ALA A 352 25.34 1.76 -7.53
N GLY A 353 26.62 1.83 -7.15
CA GLY A 353 27.47 2.98 -7.39
C GLY A 353 27.57 3.34 -8.87
N ARG A 354 27.80 2.35 -9.75
CA ARG A 354 27.84 2.56 -11.21
C ARG A 354 26.49 3.03 -11.76
N VAL A 355 25.41 2.35 -11.40
CA VAL A 355 24.03 2.66 -11.82
C VAL A 355 23.62 4.07 -11.41
N PHE A 356 23.86 4.47 -10.16
CA PHE A 356 23.45 5.79 -9.71
C PHE A 356 24.38 6.90 -10.24
N THR A 357 25.66 6.60 -10.45
CA THR A 357 26.62 7.56 -11.01
C THR A 357 26.23 7.96 -12.43
N CYS A 358 25.80 7.01 -13.28
CA CYS A 358 25.38 7.38 -14.63
C CYS A 358 24.08 8.20 -14.63
N CYS A 359 23.16 7.92 -13.70
CA CYS A 359 21.92 8.69 -13.53
C CYS A 359 22.13 10.09 -12.89
N SER A 360 23.31 10.36 -12.31
CA SER A 360 23.57 11.63 -11.61
C SER A 360 23.49 12.87 -12.52
N PHE A 361 23.66 12.68 -13.83
CA PHE A 361 23.57 13.77 -14.81
C PHE A 361 22.12 14.17 -15.08
N ILE A 362 21.22 13.21 -15.24
CA ILE A 362 19.81 13.49 -15.54
C ILE A 362 19.04 14.01 -14.31
N ILE A 363 19.45 13.60 -13.10
CA ILE A 363 18.89 14.08 -11.82
C ILE A 363 18.89 15.61 -11.68
N LYS A 364 19.83 16.31 -12.34
CA LYS A 364 19.88 17.79 -12.33
C LYS A 364 18.79 18.45 -13.18
N HIS A 365 18.26 17.72 -14.17
CA HIS A 365 17.31 18.23 -15.15
C HIS A 365 15.88 17.72 -14.86
N ASP A 366 15.75 16.48 -14.37
CA ASP A 366 14.47 15.84 -14.08
C ASP A 366 14.37 15.41 -12.61
N TYR A 367 13.45 16.06 -11.87
CA TYR A 367 13.21 15.75 -10.47
C TYR A 367 12.37 14.48 -10.25
N LYS A 368 11.64 13.98 -11.25
CA LYS A 368 10.87 12.74 -11.16
C LYS A 368 11.78 11.52 -11.15
N VAL A 369 12.78 11.50 -12.04
CA VAL A 369 13.86 10.51 -12.01
C VAL A 369 14.59 10.57 -10.67
N THR A 370 14.80 11.78 -10.15
CA THR A 370 15.40 11.99 -8.83
C THR A 370 14.56 11.38 -7.70
N ILE A 371 13.24 11.61 -7.68
CA ILE A 371 12.32 11.02 -6.70
C ILE A 371 12.33 9.50 -6.80
N TYR A 372 12.33 8.93 -8.00
CA TYR A 372 12.34 7.48 -8.22
C TYR A 372 13.62 6.83 -7.67
N LEU A 373 14.79 7.45 -7.90
CA LEU A 373 16.08 6.90 -7.50
C LEU A 373 16.39 7.11 -6.01
N LEU A 374 15.90 8.19 -5.39
CA LEU A 374 16.26 8.58 -4.02
C LEU A 374 16.11 7.46 -2.96
N PRO A 375 14.99 6.71 -2.93
CA PRO A 375 14.80 5.64 -1.94
C PRO A 375 15.83 4.52 -2.07
N HIS A 376 16.19 4.16 -3.30
CA HIS A 376 17.19 3.14 -3.61
C HIS A 376 18.61 3.65 -3.28
N VAL A 377 18.93 4.88 -3.69
CA VAL A 377 20.21 5.54 -3.36
C VAL A 377 20.43 5.58 -1.85
N LEU A 378 19.41 5.98 -1.09
CA LEU A 378 19.51 6.03 0.37
C LEU A 378 19.76 4.66 0.98
N LEU A 379 19.03 3.63 0.54
CA LEU A 379 19.23 2.27 1.02
C LEU A 379 20.69 1.83 0.83
N TYR A 380 21.20 1.91 -0.39
CA TYR A 380 22.56 1.45 -0.71
C TYR A 380 23.65 2.32 -0.06
N MET A 381 23.36 3.59 0.21
CA MET A 381 24.25 4.44 1.01
C MET A 381 24.29 3.97 2.47
N LEU A 382 23.13 3.70 3.08
CA LEU A 382 23.02 3.26 4.48
C LEU A 382 23.64 1.88 4.73
N LEU A 383 23.64 0.98 3.74
CA LEU A 383 24.30 -0.33 3.85
C LEU A 383 25.83 -0.22 4.10
N GLY A 384 26.45 0.89 3.69
CA GLY A 384 27.89 1.12 3.83
C GLY A 384 28.24 2.40 4.59
N CYS A 385 27.31 3.07 5.26
CA CYS A 385 27.54 4.40 5.82
C CYS A 385 28.39 4.39 7.10
N THR A 386 29.10 5.49 7.35
CA THR A 386 29.66 5.78 8.67
C THR A 386 28.62 6.41 9.61
N PRO A 387 28.80 6.35 10.94
CA PRO A 387 27.89 7.00 11.90
C PRO A 387 27.71 8.50 11.64
N ALA A 388 28.77 9.20 11.19
CA ALA A 388 28.70 10.62 10.84
C ALA A 388 27.88 10.88 9.56
N GLU A 389 27.93 9.97 8.59
CA GLU A 389 27.11 10.05 7.38
C GLU A 389 25.64 9.76 7.67
N GLN A 390 25.37 8.75 8.51
CA GLN A 390 24.02 8.43 9.00
C GLN A 390 23.42 9.61 9.77
N GLN A 391 24.17 10.21 10.69
CA GLN A 391 23.74 11.39 11.43
C GLN A 391 23.39 12.55 10.50
N GLY A 392 24.21 12.82 9.48
CA GLY A 392 23.93 13.86 8.51
C GLY A 392 22.68 13.61 7.66
N VAL A 393 22.32 12.35 7.38
CA VAL A 393 21.04 12.01 6.74
C VAL A 393 19.86 12.26 7.68
N THR A 394 19.99 11.82 8.94
CA THR A 394 18.95 12.04 9.95
C THR A 394 18.68 13.53 10.16
N GLU A 395 19.74 14.34 10.25
CA GLU A 395 19.63 15.80 10.36
C GLU A 395 18.93 16.44 9.16
N GLU A 396 19.23 15.97 7.93
CA GLU A 396 18.57 16.44 6.72
C GLU A 396 17.08 16.10 6.71
N MET A 397 16.72 14.86 7.02
CA MET A 397 15.33 14.41 7.08
C MET A 397 14.54 15.15 8.17
N LEU A 398 15.14 15.34 9.34
CA LEU A 398 14.53 16.13 10.42
C LEU A 398 14.35 17.61 10.01
N ALA A 399 15.30 18.20 9.30
CA ALA A 399 15.18 19.57 8.80
C ALA A 399 14.00 19.72 7.83
N VAL A 400 13.70 18.72 7.01
CA VAL A 400 12.50 18.71 6.15
C VAL A 400 11.22 18.62 6.99
N LEU A 401 11.17 17.68 7.94
CA LEU A 401 9.95 17.37 8.71
C LEU A 401 9.60 18.45 9.76
N THR A 402 10.57 19.21 10.26
CA THR A 402 10.37 20.21 11.32
C THR A 402 10.21 21.65 10.81
N ALA A 403 10.36 21.88 9.50
CA ALA A 403 10.34 23.22 8.94
C ALA A 403 8.96 23.92 8.95
N GLU A 404 7.86 23.19 9.12
CA GLU A 404 6.50 23.77 9.13
C GLU A 404 6.13 24.46 10.46
N ASP A 405 6.81 24.15 11.56
CA ASP A 405 6.47 24.69 12.89
C ASP A 405 7.00 26.12 13.15
N GLY A 406 7.78 26.70 12.23
CA GLY A 406 8.59 27.90 12.49
C GLY A 406 8.23 29.20 11.76
N ARG A 407 7.28 29.22 10.83
CA ARG A 407 7.01 30.43 10.00
C ARG A 407 5.54 30.85 10.02
N GLY A 408 5.23 31.78 10.91
CA GLY A 408 4.04 32.62 10.84
C GLY A 408 3.92 33.34 9.49
N GLY A 409 2.68 33.47 9.02
CA GLY A 409 2.31 33.86 7.66
C GLY A 409 3.02 35.11 7.12
N GLY A 410 3.61 34.95 5.93
CA GLY A 410 4.09 36.04 5.09
C GLY A 410 3.80 35.76 3.60
N PRO A 411 3.75 36.78 2.73
CA PRO A 411 3.06 36.75 1.44
C PRO A 411 3.82 36.06 0.28
N GLY A 412 4.57 34.99 0.58
CA GLY A 412 5.33 34.17 -0.39
C GLY A 412 4.85 32.71 -0.50
N GLN A 413 3.58 32.44 -0.18
CA GLN A 413 3.07 31.08 0.12
C GLN A 413 3.08 30.07 -1.04
N GLY A 414 3.15 30.49 -2.32
CA GLY A 414 3.02 29.57 -3.46
C GLY A 414 4.20 28.60 -3.66
N THR A 415 5.44 29.12 -3.70
CA THR A 415 6.64 28.31 -3.97
C THR A 415 7.19 27.60 -2.72
N ALA A 416 7.04 28.21 -1.55
CA ALA A 416 7.41 27.59 -0.28
C ALA A 416 6.52 26.40 0.08
N SER A 417 5.22 26.48 -0.22
CA SER A 417 4.26 25.37 -0.03
C SER A 417 4.61 24.16 -0.90
N SER A 418 4.98 24.38 -2.17
CA SER A 418 5.38 23.27 -3.07
C SER A 418 6.69 22.59 -2.66
N LEU A 419 7.68 23.36 -2.17
CA LEU A 419 8.95 22.79 -1.69
C LEU A 419 8.71 21.91 -0.46
N SER A 420 8.01 22.44 0.55
CA SER A 420 7.72 21.72 1.79
C SER A 420 6.97 20.43 1.52
N GLN A 421 5.88 20.51 0.75
CA GLN A 421 5.03 19.36 0.48
C GLN A 421 5.77 18.25 -0.29
N LEU A 422 6.49 18.59 -1.37
CA LEU A 422 7.20 17.59 -2.18
C LEU A 422 8.40 17.00 -1.44
N SER A 423 9.11 17.80 -0.65
CA SER A 423 10.25 17.31 0.16
C SER A 423 9.77 16.36 1.25
N THR A 424 8.70 16.71 1.96
CA THR A 424 8.07 15.87 2.98
C THR A 424 7.57 14.56 2.39
N GLN A 425 6.86 14.60 1.25
CA GLN A 425 6.42 13.40 0.54
C GLN A 425 7.59 12.49 0.14
N THR A 426 8.68 13.09 -0.36
CA THR A 426 9.89 12.36 -0.74
C THR A 426 10.54 11.69 0.48
N VAL A 427 10.66 12.39 1.61
CA VAL A 427 11.21 11.82 2.86
C VAL A 427 10.36 10.65 3.35
N PHE A 428 9.02 10.79 3.36
CA PHE A 428 8.15 9.67 3.73
C PHE A 428 8.30 8.47 2.79
N SER A 429 8.35 8.69 1.47
CA SER A 429 8.60 7.63 0.50
C SER A 429 9.91 6.89 0.77
N MET A 430 10.98 7.61 1.09
CA MET A 430 12.27 7.00 1.45
C MET A 430 12.19 6.18 2.75
N LEU A 431 11.53 6.69 3.79
CA LEU A 431 11.36 5.97 5.06
C LEU A 431 10.52 4.70 4.88
N SER A 432 9.47 4.77 4.06
CA SER A 432 8.68 3.60 3.65
C SER A 432 9.54 2.57 2.92
N HIS A 433 10.39 2.98 1.98
CA HIS A 433 11.30 2.08 1.28
C HIS A 433 12.36 1.45 2.20
N LEU A 434 12.90 2.20 3.16
CA LEU A 434 13.86 1.64 4.14
C LEU A 434 13.21 0.63 5.09
N THR A 435 11.99 0.90 5.55
CA THR A 435 11.24 -0.05 6.38
C THR A 435 10.90 -1.32 5.58
N GLN A 436 10.58 -1.19 4.29
CA GLN A 436 10.38 -2.28 3.34
C GLN A 436 11.64 -3.17 3.19
N CYS A 437 12.82 -2.59 2.96
CA CYS A 437 14.05 -3.36 2.80
C CYS A 437 14.61 -3.95 4.10
N SER A 438 14.45 -3.26 5.23
CA SER A 438 14.87 -3.76 6.55
C SER A 438 14.16 -5.07 6.91
N ARG A 439 12.84 -5.14 6.65
CA ARG A 439 12.05 -6.36 6.84
C ARG A 439 12.53 -7.49 5.93
N HIS A 440 12.80 -7.21 4.66
CA HIS A 440 13.32 -8.20 3.70
C HIS A 440 14.68 -8.79 4.13
N ILE A 441 15.62 -7.95 4.59
CA ILE A 441 16.94 -8.39 5.07
C ILE A 441 16.83 -9.23 6.36
N LEU A 442 15.90 -8.88 7.27
CA LEU A 442 15.65 -9.66 8.49
C LEU A 442 15.03 -11.04 8.17
N HIS A 443 14.10 -11.12 7.22
CA HIS A 443 13.50 -12.38 6.79
C HIS A 443 14.47 -13.29 6.01
N ALA A 444 15.36 -12.72 5.18
CA ALA A 444 16.41 -13.47 4.48
C ALA A 444 17.44 -14.09 5.46
N LYS A 445 17.76 -13.40 6.56
CA LYS A 445 18.63 -13.94 7.61
C LYS A 445 17.98 -15.09 8.39
N HIS A 446 16.68 -15.03 8.67
CA HIS A 446 15.96 -16.11 9.36
C HIS A 446 15.74 -17.36 8.50
N SER A 447 15.67 -17.23 7.17
CA SER A 447 15.54 -18.35 6.24
C SER A 447 16.88 -19.01 5.89
N GLY A 448 18.00 -18.28 6.01
CA GLY A 448 19.36 -18.78 5.77
C GLY A 448 19.94 -19.69 6.87
N GLU A 449 19.36 -19.73 8.07
CA GLU A 449 19.86 -20.57 9.19
C GLU A 449 19.36 -22.03 9.17
N ARG A 450 18.42 -22.39 8.29
CA ARG A 450 18.01 -23.79 8.10
C ARG A 450 18.81 -24.45 6.97
N ARG A 451 20.14 -24.57 7.13
CA ARG A 451 20.88 -25.63 6.43
C ARG A 451 20.59 -26.95 7.14
N PRO A 452 20.07 -28.00 6.46
CA PRO A 452 20.00 -29.31 7.07
C PRO A 452 21.43 -29.83 7.26
N ARG A 453 21.84 -29.99 8.52
CA ARG A 453 23.01 -30.80 8.89
C ARG A 453 22.72 -32.25 8.51
N GLY A 454 23.66 -32.85 7.78
CA GLY A 454 23.99 -34.27 7.86
C GLY A 454 23.09 -35.23 7.07
N ARG A 455 23.65 -35.77 5.99
CA ARG A 455 23.71 -37.24 5.83
C ARG A 455 25.11 -37.61 5.38
N ASP A 456 25.81 -38.32 6.25
CA ASP A 456 27.02 -39.07 5.91
C ASP A 456 26.72 -40.09 4.81
N PRO A 457 27.64 -40.35 3.88
CA PRO A 457 27.52 -41.45 2.93
C PRO A 457 28.10 -42.72 3.56
N GLN A 458 27.23 -43.63 3.99
CA GLN A 458 27.60 -45.03 4.19
C GLN A 458 26.64 -45.95 3.46
N HIS A 459 27.25 -46.83 2.67
CA HIS A 459 26.73 -48.04 2.05
C HIS A 459 25.62 -47.86 1.01
N LEU A 460 26.00 -48.02 -0.27
CA LEU A 460 25.41 -49.08 -1.08
C LEU A 460 26.50 -49.67 -1.97
N GLN A 461 26.67 -50.96 -1.74
CA GLN A 461 27.61 -51.89 -2.33
C GLN A 461 27.19 -52.18 -3.77
N GLU A 462 28.21 -52.50 -4.57
CA GLU A 462 28.16 -52.99 -5.94
C GLU A 462 27.13 -54.10 -6.14
N ASP A 463 26.42 -54.04 -7.27
CA ASP A 463 25.96 -55.23 -7.98
C ASP A 463 25.96 -54.96 -9.51
N ASN A 464 26.94 -55.58 -10.18
CA ASN A 464 26.93 -56.20 -11.52
C ASN A 464 26.50 -55.30 -12.71
N PHE A 465 27.34 -54.95 -13.69
CA PHE A 465 28.18 -55.77 -14.58
C PHE A 465 29.14 -54.86 -15.37
#